data_AF-A0A440K1Z5-F1
#
_entry.id   AF-A0A440K1Z5-F1
#
_cell.length_a   1.000
_cell.length_b   1.000
_cell.length_c   1.000
_cell.angle_alpha   90.00
_cell.angle_beta   90.00
_cell.angle_gamma   90.00
#
_symmetry.space_group_name_H-M   'P 1'
#
loop_
_entity.id
_entity.type
_entity.pdbx_description
1 polymer ?
#
loop_
_entity_poly.entity_id
_entity_poly.type
_entity_poly.pdbx_seq_one_letter_code
_entity_poly.pdbx_strand_id
1 'polypeptide(L)' 'DPFGGLSVTTPGFSRIGEAIAGLGQPTVIVQEGGYLCDELGDNLTAFLTGFGDA' A
#
# COMPACT_ATOMS: atom_id res chain seq x y z
N ASP A 1 0.71 2.85 -12.38
CA ASP A 1 1.59 1.74 -12.81
C ASP A 1 1.48 1.56 -14.34
N PRO A 2 2.59 1.68 -15.09
CA PRO A 2 2.61 1.55 -16.55
C PRO A 2 2.19 0.17 -17.08
N PHE A 3 2.27 -0.89 -16.27
CA PHE A 3 1.80 -2.23 -16.68
C PHE A 3 0.28 -2.37 -16.61
N GLY A 4 -0.39 -1.58 -15.76
CA GLY A 4 -1.86 -1.53 -15.71
C GLY A 4 -2.55 -2.87 -15.45
N GLY A 5 -1.87 -3.85 -14.86
CA GLY A 5 -2.40 -5.21 -14.69
C GLY A 5 -3.52 -5.34 -13.65
N LEU A 6 -3.72 -4.30 -12.84
CA LEU A 6 -4.73 -4.23 -11.79
C LEU A 6 -5.34 -2.81 -11.72
N SER A 7 -6.54 -2.70 -11.17
CA SER A 7 -7.26 -1.43 -10.97
C SER A 7 -7.31 -1.01 -9.49
N VAL A 8 -6.21 -1.17 -8.77
CA VAL A 8 -6.13 -0.76 -7.35
C VAL A 8 -6.04 0.77 -7.27
N THR A 9 -6.91 1.37 -6.48
CA THR A 9 -6.95 2.82 -6.25
C THR A 9 -6.12 3.20 -5.02
N THR A 10 -5.75 4.48 -4.86
CA THR A 10 -5.05 4.98 -3.67
C THR A 10 -5.79 4.65 -2.36
N PRO A 11 -7.12 4.84 -2.23
CA PRO A 11 -7.85 4.34 -1.05
C PRO A 11 -7.82 2.80 -0.91
N GLY A 12 -7.67 2.07 -2.02
CA GLY A 12 -7.47 0.64 -2.01
C GLY A 12 -6.18 0.23 -1.30
N PHE A 13 -5.09 0.99 -1.45
CA PHE A 13 -3.84 0.75 -0.73
C PHE A 13 -3.99 0.92 0.79
N SER A 14 -4.76 1.92 1.26
CA SER A 14 -5.09 2.06 2.69
C SER A 14 -5.79 0.81 3.23
N ARG A 15 -6.84 0.35 2.53
CA ARG A 15 -7.59 -0.86 2.91
C ARG A 15 -6.72 -2.11 2.97
N ILE A 16 -5.74 -2.23 2.08
CA ILE A 16 -4.77 -3.33 2.11
C ILE A 16 -3.90 -3.22 3.37
N GLY A 17 -3.39 -2.02 3.69
CA GLY A 17 -2.62 -1.77 4.91
C GLY A 17 -3.41 -2.14 6.17
N GLU A 18 -4.65 -1.66 6.30
CA GLU A 18 -5.57 -1.95 7.41
C GLU A 18 -5.83 -3.45 7.56
N ALA A 19 -6.08 -4.15 6.45
CA ALA A 19 -6.34 -5.59 6.45
C ALA A 19 -5.14 -6.41 6.91
N ILE A 20 -3.91 -6.02 6.55
CA ILE A 20 -2.69 -6.69 6.99
C ILE A 20 -2.41 -6.38 8.47
N ALA A 21 -2.56 -5.13 8.90
CA ALA A 21 -2.39 -4.73 10.30
C ALA A 21 -3.36 -5.49 11.23
N GLY A 22 -4.60 -5.71 10.78
CA GLY A 22 -5.61 -6.51 11.48
C GLY A 22 -5.21 -7.96 11.79
N LEU A 23 -4.11 -8.48 11.20
CA LEU A 23 -3.55 -9.79 11.56
C LEU A 23 -2.84 -9.79 12.92
N GLY A 24 -2.46 -8.61 13.46
CA GLY A 24 -1.90 -8.46 14.80
C GLY A 24 -0.55 -9.15 15.02
N GLN A 25 0.25 -9.32 13.96
CA GLN A 25 1.56 -9.99 14.03
C GLN A 25 2.71 -8.97 14.00
N PRO A 26 3.85 -9.24 14.66
CA PRO A 26 5.09 -8.51 14.42
C PRO A 26 5.43 -8.58 12.92
N THR A 27 5.42 -7.44 12.25
CA THR A 27 5.50 -7.35 10.78
C THR A 27 6.68 -6.51 10.36
N VAL A 28 7.45 -7.00 9.39
CA VAL A 28 8.46 -6.22 8.66
C VAL A 28 7.91 -5.91 7.28
N ILE A 29 7.89 -4.62 6.92
CA ILE A 29 7.48 -4.16 5.59
C ILE A 29 8.74 -3.99 4.74
N VAL A 30 8.78 -4.62 3.57
CA VAL A 30 9.90 -4.57 2.63
C VAL A 30 9.40 -3.96 1.31
N GLN A 31 10.03 -2.88 0.86
CA GLN A 31 9.70 -2.26 -0.42
C GLN A 31 10.26 -3.11 -1.57
N GLU A 32 9.39 -3.57 -2.45
CA GLU A 32 9.73 -4.39 -3.62
C GLU A 32 9.68 -3.54 -4.91
N GLY A 33 8.68 -3.81 -5.76
CA GLY A 33 8.43 -3.04 -6.98
C GLY A 33 7.69 -1.73 -6.75
N GLY A 34 7.15 -1.17 -7.83
CA GLY A 34 6.56 0.17 -7.87
C GLY A 34 7.36 1.03 -8.84
N TYR A 35 6.88 1.09 -10.09
CA TYR A 35 7.53 1.92 -11.11
C TYR A 35 7.36 3.39 -10.79
N LEU A 36 8.35 4.19 -11.19
CA LEU A 36 8.27 5.64 -11.06
C LEU A 36 7.07 6.16 -11.85
N CYS A 37 6.07 6.66 -11.11
CA CYS A 37 4.87 7.30 -11.61
C CYS A 37 4.38 8.30 -10.56
N ASP A 38 3.54 9.23 -10.99
CA ASP A 38 3.06 10.33 -10.14
C ASP A 38 2.33 9.79 -8.91
N GLU A 39 1.67 8.63 -9.03
CA GLU A 39 0.89 8.03 -7.94
C GLU A 39 1.71 7.19 -6.96
N LEU A 40 3.01 6.92 -7.21
CA LEU A 40 3.81 6.02 -6.37
C LEU A 40 3.89 6.51 -4.92
N GLY A 41 4.17 7.81 -4.73
CA GLY A 41 4.28 8.41 -3.40
C GLY A 41 2.96 8.37 -2.63
N ASP A 42 1.86 8.72 -3.31
CA ASP A 42 0.52 8.74 -2.71
C ASP A 42 0.06 7.33 -2.32
N ASN A 43 0.31 6.33 -3.19
CA ASN A 43 -0.06 4.94 -2.93
C ASN A 43 0.76 4.33 -1.78
N LEU A 44 2.07 4.60 -1.73
CA LEU A 44 2.92 4.15 -0.63
C LEU A 44 2.49 4.79 0.70
N THR A 45 2.22 6.11 0.69
CA THR A 45 1.75 6.82 1.87
C THR A 45 0.42 6.25 2.35
N ALA A 46 -0.55 6.05 1.45
CA ALA A 46 -1.84 5.49 1.82
C ALA A 46 -1.73 4.09 2.45
N PHE A 47 -0.87 3.22 1.90
CA PHE A 47 -0.61 1.90 2.48
C PHE A 47 -0.01 2.00 3.89
N LEU A 48 1.05 2.80 4.07
CA LEU A 48 1.74 2.92 5.36
C LEU A 48 0.86 3.56 6.44
N THR A 49 0.05 4.56 6.07
CA THR A 49 -0.96 5.15 6.97
C THR A 49 -2.02 4.13 7.36
N GLY A 50 -2.62 3.43 6.39
CA GLY A 50 -3.61 2.38 6.69
C GLY A 50 -3.06 1.25 7.56
N PHE A 51 -1.79 0.90 7.42
CA PHE A 51 -1.14 -0.09 8.30
C PHE A 51 -0.82 0.47 9.70
N GLY A 52 -0.37 1.72 9.80
CA GLY A 52 0.10 2.32 11.05
C GLY A 52 -1.00 2.86 11.96
N ASP A 53 -2.16 3.22 11.41
CA ASP A 53 -3.29 3.79 12.15
C ASP A 53 -4.31 2.73 12.64
N ALA A 54 -4.08 1.45 12.32
CA ALA A 54 -4.96 0.32 12.65
C ALA A 54 -4.67 -0.32 14.01
#